data_AF-A0A2T2S7H1-F1
#
_entry.id   AF-A0A2T2S7H1-F1
#
_cell.length_a   1.000
_cell.length_b   1.000
_cell.length_c   1.000
_cell.angle_alpha   90.00
_cell.angle_beta   90.00
_cell.angle_gamma   90.00
#
_symmetry.space_group_name_H-M   'P 1'
#
loop_
_entity.id
_entity.type
_entity.pdbx_description
1 polymer ?
#
loop_
_entity_poly.entity_id
_entity_poly.type
_entity_poly.pdbx_seq_one_letter_code
_entity_poly.pdbx_strand_id
1 'polypeptide(L)'
;MFCSSLGNRLRAAARDARTPTVALLRQFLLGSLTAPDRAGTRHTLLAVCPNSEAVARAALGAAQEARTPLLYAATLNQVDRDGGYTGWTPHDLASFVEADVERQSVDVPVFLGLDHGGPWAKDAHSMNDLNTDPAMTAAKRSVAACVTAGYDLLHLDPAAGPPDASDDPLPLDVLVDRTVTLLQHAESVRQAEKKPPVAYEVGTDQPRGGLASEERIRAFLRRLRSTLDARDLPRPSFVVGDLGTPPDS
;
A
#
# COMPACT_ATOMS: atom_id res chain seq x y z
N MET A 1 -15.59 6.66 -8.14
CA MET A 1 -14.56 6.23 -9.13
C MET A 1 -13.92 7.48 -9.74
N PHE A 2 -12.64 7.74 -9.44
CA PHE A 2 -11.94 9.00 -9.77
C PHE A 2 -11.93 9.30 -11.27
N CYS A 3 -12.56 10.39 -11.70
CA CYS A 3 -12.92 10.61 -13.10
C CYS A 3 -12.00 11.64 -13.78
N SER A 4 -10.73 11.29 -13.96
CA SER A 4 -9.88 11.92 -14.98
C SER A 4 -9.91 11.09 -16.27
N SER A 5 -9.81 11.73 -17.43
CA SER A 5 -9.83 11.04 -18.74
C SER A 5 -8.66 10.05 -18.86
N LEU A 6 -7.53 10.38 -18.24
CA LEU A 6 -6.34 9.53 -18.19
C LEU A 6 -6.48 8.41 -17.14
N GLY A 7 -6.99 8.72 -15.95
CA GLY A 7 -7.23 7.73 -14.89
C GLY A 7 -8.22 6.64 -15.34
N ASN A 8 -9.29 7.03 -16.04
CA ASN A 8 -10.26 6.09 -16.60
C ASN A 8 -9.66 5.18 -17.66
N ARG A 9 -8.83 5.74 -18.56
CA ARG A 9 -8.11 4.93 -19.58
C ARG A 9 -7.16 3.94 -18.93
N LEU A 10 -6.41 4.35 -17.90
CA LEU A 10 -5.51 3.48 -17.17
C LEU A 10 -6.27 2.35 -16.44
N ARG A 11 -7.37 2.68 -15.75
CA ARG A 11 -8.22 1.68 -15.09
C ARG A 11 -8.88 0.73 -16.10
N ALA A 12 -9.29 1.22 -17.27
CA ALA A 12 -9.83 0.38 -18.34
C ALA A 12 -8.78 -0.59 -18.89
N ALA A 13 -7.59 -0.09 -19.25
CA ALA A 13 -6.48 -0.92 -19.71
C ALA A 13 -6.07 -1.98 -18.67
N ALA A 14 -6.06 -1.60 -17.38
CA ALA A 14 -5.77 -2.52 -16.29
C ALA A 14 -6.81 -3.64 -16.16
N ARG A 15 -8.11 -3.31 -16.33
CA ARG A 15 -9.20 -4.31 -16.36
C ARG A 15 -9.06 -5.27 -17.54
N ASP A 16 -8.79 -4.76 -18.73
CA ASP A 16 -8.65 -5.59 -19.94
C ASP A 16 -7.46 -6.55 -19.81
N ALA A 17 -6.35 -6.08 -19.24
CA ALA A 17 -5.17 -6.89 -18.96
C ALA A 17 -5.27 -7.73 -17.66
N ARG A 18 -6.39 -7.65 -16.92
CA ARG A 18 -6.62 -8.32 -15.62
C ARG A 18 -5.48 -8.10 -14.62
N THR A 19 -4.92 -6.89 -14.60
CA THR A 19 -3.79 -6.50 -13.74
C THR A 19 -4.22 -5.37 -12.79
N PRO A 20 -3.59 -5.22 -11.62
CA PRO A 20 -3.84 -4.04 -10.79
C PRO A 20 -3.47 -2.73 -11.50
N THR A 21 -4.27 -1.68 -11.30
CA THR A 21 -4.06 -0.37 -11.95
C THR A 21 -2.68 0.20 -11.65
N VAL A 22 -2.25 0.14 -10.38
CA VAL A 22 -0.94 0.62 -9.94
C VAL A 22 0.19 -0.27 -10.46
N ALA A 23 -0.03 -1.58 -10.63
CA ALA A 23 0.95 -2.48 -11.23
C ALA A 23 1.17 -2.17 -12.72
N LEU A 24 0.11 -1.78 -13.44
CA LEU A 24 0.22 -1.28 -14.81
C LEU A 24 0.95 0.07 -14.85
N LEU A 25 0.61 1.00 -13.94
CA LEU A 25 1.29 2.29 -13.81
C LEU A 25 2.80 2.13 -13.65
N ARG A 26 3.23 1.16 -12.83
CA ARG A 26 4.65 0.85 -12.61
C ARG A 26 5.42 0.59 -13.91
N GLN A 27 4.79 0.00 -14.92
CA GLN A 27 5.44 -0.25 -16.22
C GLN A 27 5.81 1.07 -16.91
N PHE A 28 5.01 2.12 -16.74
CA PHE A 28 5.31 3.45 -17.26
C PHE A 28 6.33 4.20 -16.39
N LEU A 29 6.32 3.97 -15.07
CA LEU A 29 7.31 4.58 -14.15
C LEU A 29 8.74 4.13 -14.45
N LEU A 30 8.92 2.88 -14.90
CA LEU A 30 10.24 2.32 -15.23
C LEU A 30 10.73 2.70 -16.64
N GLY A 31 9.95 3.47 -17.41
CA GLY A 31 10.21 3.80 -18.81
C GLY A 31 9.79 2.68 -19.77
N SER A 32 9.79 2.97 -21.08
CA SER A 32 9.59 1.96 -22.13
C SER A 32 10.55 0.78 -21.94
N LEU A 33 10.04 -0.46 -22.04
CA LEU A 33 10.81 -1.71 -22.01
C LEU A 33 11.83 -1.85 -23.17
N THR A 34 12.14 -0.77 -23.89
CA THR A 34 13.08 -0.78 -25.02
C THR A 34 14.49 -0.99 -24.52
N ALA A 35 15.01 -2.18 -24.83
CA ALA A 35 16.39 -2.62 -24.91
C ALA A 35 17.31 -2.30 -23.69
N PRO A 36 18.08 -3.29 -23.17
CA PRO A 36 18.96 -3.12 -22.01
C PRO A 36 19.97 -1.95 -22.09
N ASP A 37 20.19 -1.43 -23.29
CA ASP A 37 21.17 -0.40 -23.66
C ASP A 37 20.58 1.02 -23.77
N ARG A 38 19.26 1.21 -23.61
CA ARG A 38 18.63 2.54 -23.57
C ARG A 38 17.54 2.61 -22.49
N ALA A 39 17.95 2.88 -21.25
CA ALA A 39 17.00 3.19 -20.19
C ALA A 39 16.17 4.43 -20.57
N GLY A 40 14.85 4.25 -20.70
CA GLY A 40 13.92 5.39 -20.78
C GLY A 40 13.95 6.23 -19.51
N THR A 41 13.32 7.40 -19.56
CA THR A 41 13.15 8.25 -18.38
C THR A 41 12.41 7.46 -17.28
N ARG A 42 13.04 7.35 -16.10
CA ARG A 42 12.43 6.77 -14.92
C ARG A 42 11.70 7.85 -14.14
N HIS A 43 10.53 7.51 -13.62
CA HIS A 43 9.68 8.40 -12.86
C HIS A 43 9.44 7.85 -11.46
N THR A 44 9.27 8.77 -10.51
CA THR A 44 8.86 8.45 -9.14
C THR A 44 7.38 8.75 -8.98
N LEU A 45 6.65 7.85 -8.33
CA LEU A 45 5.27 8.11 -7.90
C LEU A 45 5.32 8.75 -6.50
N LEU A 46 4.80 9.96 -6.37
CA LEU A 46 4.68 10.61 -5.08
C LEU A 46 3.52 9.99 -4.30
N ALA A 47 3.82 9.48 -3.11
CA ALA A 47 2.84 9.07 -2.12
C ALA A 47 2.66 10.18 -1.06
N VAL A 48 1.42 10.52 -0.74
CA VAL A 48 1.09 11.55 0.26
C VAL A 48 0.22 10.96 1.35
N CYS A 49 0.64 11.08 2.61
CA CYS A 49 -0.18 10.63 3.74
C CYS A 49 -1.31 11.65 3.99
N PRO A 50 -2.60 11.26 3.94
CA PRO A 50 -3.74 12.16 4.10
C PRO A 50 -3.99 12.46 5.59
N ASN A 51 -3.06 13.14 6.24
CA ASN A 51 -3.12 13.42 7.69
C ASN A 51 -4.18 14.46 8.10
N SER A 52 -4.78 15.17 7.14
CA SER A 52 -5.81 16.18 7.36
C SER A 52 -6.53 16.50 6.05
N GLU A 53 -7.72 17.11 6.13
CA GLU A 53 -8.43 17.62 4.95
C GLU A 53 -7.58 18.61 4.14
N ALA A 54 -6.83 19.48 4.82
CA ALA A 54 -5.99 20.47 4.18
C ALA A 54 -4.87 19.84 3.36
N VAL A 55 -4.16 18.85 3.92
CA VAL A 55 -3.10 18.12 3.21
C VAL A 55 -3.68 17.30 2.07
N ALA A 56 -4.80 16.62 2.30
CA ALA A 56 -5.45 15.83 1.26
C ALA A 56 -5.85 16.74 0.06
N ARG A 57 -6.44 17.92 0.31
CA ARG A 57 -6.78 18.87 -0.76
C ARG A 57 -5.56 19.45 -1.47
N ALA A 58 -4.55 19.86 -0.71
CA ALA A 58 -3.32 20.41 -1.26
C ALA A 58 -2.62 19.40 -2.18
N ALA A 59 -2.64 18.11 -1.83
CA ALA A 59 -2.06 17.05 -2.65
C ALA A 59 -2.71 16.94 -4.04
N LEU A 60 -4.05 17.11 -4.14
CA LEU A 60 -4.74 17.14 -5.44
C LEU A 60 -4.30 18.33 -6.29
N GLY A 61 -4.24 19.52 -5.70
CA GLY A 61 -3.77 20.73 -6.38
C GLY A 61 -2.34 20.58 -6.88
N ALA A 62 -1.44 20.09 -6.02
CA ALA A 62 -0.04 19.87 -6.37
C ALA A 62 0.13 18.81 -7.48
N ALA A 63 -0.62 17.71 -7.43
CA ALA A 63 -0.58 16.67 -8.46
C ALA A 63 -1.10 17.19 -9.82
N GLN A 64 -2.18 17.99 -9.80
CA GLN A 64 -2.72 18.63 -10.99
C GLN A 64 -1.74 19.63 -11.61
N GLU A 65 -1.10 20.48 -10.79
CA GLU A 65 -0.09 21.45 -11.23
C GLU A 65 1.12 20.75 -11.85
N ALA A 66 1.62 19.70 -11.19
CA ALA A 66 2.73 18.89 -11.68
C ALA A 66 2.35 17.92 -12.81
N ARG A 67 1.06 17.79 -13.15
CA ARG A 67 0.52 16.84 -14.14
C ARG A 67 1.00 15.40 -13.91
N THR A 68 1.01 14.99 -12.65
CA THR A 68 1.53 13.68 -12.22
C THR A 68 0.43 12.88 -11.52
N PRO A 69 0.45 11.53 -11.57
CA PRO A 69 -0.44 10.74 -10.75
C PRO A 69 -0.20 10.96 -9.25
N LEU A 70 -1.26 10.86 -8.47
CA LEU A 70 -1.22 10.95 -7.00
C LEU A 70 -1.56 9.61 -6.37
N LEU A 71 -0.78 9.21 -5.38
CA LEU A 71 -1.11 8.11 -4.47
C LEU A 71 -1.32 8.67 -3.06
N TYR A 72 -2.48 8.45 -2.47
CA TYR A 72 -2.64 8.62 -1.02
C TYR A 72 -2.15 7.37 -0.31
N ALA A 73 -1.29 7.51 0.70
CA ALA A 73 -0.79 6.39 1.51
C ALA A 73 -1.25 6.60 2.96
N ALA A 74 -2.41 6.05 3.30
CA ALA A 74 -3.01 6.23 4.62
C ALA A 74 -2.57 5.13 5.58
N THR A 75 -2.02 5.50 6.73
CA THR A 75 -1.73 4.57 7.83
C THR A 75 -3.00 4.20 8.60
N LEU A 76 -2.97 3.11 9.38
CA LEU A 76 -4.10 2.70 10.23
C LEU A 76 -4.40 3.68 11.38
N ASN A 77 -3.43 4.51 11.78
CA ASN A 77 -3.67 5.58 12.75
C ASN A 77 -4.42 6.75 12.11
N GLN A 78 -4.15 7.05 10.84
CA GLN A 78 -4.82 8.11 10.08
C GLN A 78 -6.26 7.73 9.73
N VAL A 79 -6.42 6.63 9.01
CA VAL A 79 -7.68 6.21 8.38
C VAL A 79 -7.86 4.72 8.65
N ASP A 80 -8.88 4.38 9.44
CA ASP A 80 -9.23 2.99 9.73
C ASP A 80 -10.72 2.89 10.09
N ARG A 81 -11.20 1.68 10.33
CA ARG A 81 -12.61 1.33 10.56
C ARG A 81 -13.32 2.12 11.67
N ASP A 82 -12.56 2.70 12.60
CA ASP A 82 -13.06 3.53 13.71
C ASP A 82 -12.88 5.04 13.47
N GLY A 83 -12.44 5.42 12.27
CA GLY A 83 -12.16 6.81 11.88
C GLY A 83 -10.68 7.20 11.98
N GLY A 84 -9.85 6.43 12.70
CA GLY A 84 -8.50 6.89 13.06
C GLY A 84 -8.53 8.28 13.72
N TYR A 85 -7.43 9.03 13.64
CA TYR A 85 -7.41 10.41 14.14
C TYR A 85 -7.98 11.42 13.14
N THR A 86 -8.15 11.05 11.87
CA THR A 86 -8.73 11.96 10.85
C THR A 86 -10.25 11.98 10.89
N GLY A 87 -10.88 10.99 11.54
CA GLY A 87 -12.32 10.76 11.50
C GLY A 87 -12.80 9.99 10.27
N TRP A 88 -11.89 9.55 9.40
CA TRP A 88 -12.22 8.81 8.19
C TRP A 88 -12.07 7.31 8.33
N THR A 89 -13.10 6.58 7.92
CA THR A 89 -12.94 5.19 7.48
C THR A 89 -12.34 5.14 6.07
N PRO A 90 -11.86 3.97 5.60
CA PRO A 90 -11.40 3.83 4.22
C PRO A 90 -12.44 4.29 3.18
N HIS A 91 -13.73 4.10 3.45
CA HIS A 91 -14.81 4.57 2.59
C HIS A 91 -14.98 6.09 2.63
N ASP A 92 -14.83 6.71 3.80
CA ASP A 92 -14.92 8.16 3.96
C ASP A 92 -13.78 8.86 3.22
N LEU A 93 -12.54 8.34 3.32
CA LEU A 93 -11.41 8.88 2.53
C LEU A 93 -11.69 8.77 1.03
N ALA A 94 -12.18 7.62 0.57
CA ALA A 94 -12.51 7.43 -0.85
C ALA A 94 -13.58 8.42 -1.33
N SER A 95 -14.61 8.64 -0.52
CA SER A 95 -15.70 9.58 -0.82
C SER A 95 -15.23 11.03 -0.79
N PHE A 96 -14.39 11.39 0.18
CA PHE A 96 -13.76 12.71 0.27
C PHE A 96 -12.92 13.02 -0.97
N VAL A 97 -12.04 12.10 -1.36
CA VAL A 97 -11.17 12.29 -2.54
C VAL A 97 -11.99 12.36 -3.83
N GLU A 98 -13.06 11.56 -3.95
CA GLU A 98 -13.95 11.61 -5.12
C GLU A 98 -14.65 12.97 -5.24
N ALA A 99 -15.25 13.47 -4.15
CA ALA A 99 -15.89 14.79 -4.13
C ALA A 99 -14.89 15.92 -4.40
N ASP A 100 -13.66 15.78 -3.92
CA ASP A 100 -12.62 16.80 -4.07
C ASP A 100 -12.01 16.83 -5.47
N VAL A 101 -11.86 15.67 -6.11
CA VAL A 101 -11.46 15.54 -7.52
C VAL A 101 -12.48 16.24 -8.42
N GLU A 102 -13.78 16.02 -8.20
CA GLU A 102 -14.85 16.68 -8.96
C GLU A 102 -14.83 18.20 -8.71
N ARG A 103 -14.84 18.62 -7.44
CA ARG A 103 -14.88 20.04 -7.08
C ARG A 103 -13.70 20.84 -7.65
N GLN A 104 -12.51 20.24 -7.68
CA GLN A 104 -11.29 20.90 -8.19
C GLN A 104 -11.03 20.61 -9.67
N SER A 105 -11.89 19.84 -10.34
CA SER A 105 -11.72 19.46 -11.76
C SER A 105 -10.35 18.80 -12.02
N VAL A 106 -9.92 17.93 -11.11
CA VAL A 106 -8.63 17.22 -11.18
C VAL A 106 -8.67 16.22 -12.34
N ASP A 107 -7.76 16.38 -13.31
CA ASP A 107 -7.64 15.53 -14.51
C ASP A 107 -6.31 14.75 -14.53
N VAL A 108 -5.83 14.33 -13.36
CA VAL A 108 -4.74 13.36 -13.21
C VAL A 108 -5.23 12.08 -12.55
N PRO A 109 -4.54 10.93 -12.72
CA PRO A 109 -4.91 9.70 -12.01
C PRO A 109 -4.68 9.85 -10.50
N VAL A 110 -5.69 9.47 -9.70
CA VAL A 110 -5.61 9.46 -8.23
C VAL A 110 -5.86 8.03 -7.73
N PHE A 111 -5.03 7.60 -6.80
CA PHE A 111 -5.05 6.26 -6.20
C PHE A 111 -5.12 6.34 -4.68
N LEU A 112 -5.77 5.35 -4.07
CA LEU A 112 -5.77 5.16 -2.63
C LEU A 112 -4.90 3.98 -2.25
N GLY A 113 -4.13 4.15 -1.18
CA GLY A 113 -3.20 3.18 -0.65
C GLY A 113 -3.31 3.03 0.85
N LEU A 114 -3.16 1.80 1.33
CA LEU A 114 -2.92 1.51 2.74
C LEU A 114 -1.41 1.49 2.95
N ASP A 115 -0.95 2.20 3.97
CA ASP A 115 0.42 2.20 4.42
C ASP A 115 0.59 1.41 5.73
N HIS A 116 1.70 0.69 5.83
CA HIS A 116 2.06 -0.19 6.94
C HIS A 116 0.91 -1.11 7.43
N GLY A 117 0.15 -1.73 6.53
CA GLY A 117 -0.93 -2.64 6.88
C GLY A 117 -0.43 -3.92 7.56
N GLY A 118 -0.47 -3.98 8.89
CA GLY A 118 0.13 -5.07 9.66
C GLY A 118 -0.39 -5.22 11.09
N PRO A 119 -0.12 -6.35 11.76
CA PRO A 119 -0.41 -6.47 13.19
C PRO A 119 0.39 -5.41 13.96
N TRP A 120 -0.20 -4.81 14.99
CA TRP A 120 0.38 -3.70 15.77
C TRP A 120 0.73 -2.41 15.01
N ALA A 121 0.36 -2.28 13.74
CA ALA A 121 0.55 -1.03 12.99
C ALA A 121 -0.39 0.12 13.39
N LYS A 122 -1.20 -0.09 14.43
CA LYS A 122 -2.12 0.90 14.99
C LYS A 122 -1.82 1.04 16.47
N ASP A 123 -1.74 2.27 16.95
CA ASP A 123 -1.39 2.55 18.34
C ASP A 123 -2.40 1.90 19.30
N ALA A 124 -3.66 1.82 18.90
CA ALA A 124 -4.71 1.13 19.66
C ALA A 124 -4.43 -0.37 19.86
N HIS A 125 -3.70 -1.04 18.96
CA HIS A 125 -3.30 -2.44 19.20
C HIS A 125 -2.31 -2.53 20.36
N SER A 126 -1.38 -1.58 20.42
CA SER A 126 -0.35 -1.48 21.44
C SER A 126 -0.93 -1.01 22.78
N MET A 127 -1.76 0.02 22.79
CA MET A 127 -2.40 0.56 24.01
C MET A 127 -3.38 -0.42 24.67
N ASN A 128 -3.93 -1.37 23.90
CA ASN A 128 -4.82 -2.42 24.41
C ASN A 128 -4.09 -3.75 24.66
N ASP A 129 -2.75 -3.75 24.65
CA ASP A 129 -1.91 -4.93 24.90
C ASP A 129 -2.32 -6.14 24.07
N LEU A 130 -2.63 -5.93 22.78
CA LEU A 130 -3.06 -7.02 21.91
C LEU A 130 -1.91 -8.02 21.71
N ASN A 131 -2.20 -9.28 21.97
CA ASN A 131 -1.32 -10.39 21.58
C ASN A 131 -1.36 -10.62 20.05
N THR A 132 -0.49 -11.50 19.55
CA THR A 132 -0.31 -11.77 18.11
C THR A 132 -1.60 -12.07 17.36
N ASP A 133 -2.43 -12.99 17.85
CA ASP A 133 -3.64 -13.41 17.14
C ASP A 133 -4.71 -12.29 17.08
N PRO A 134 -5.04 -11.60 18.19
CA PRO A 134 -5.89 -10.41 18.13
C PRO A 134 -5.35 -9.29 17.23
N ALA A 135 -4.04 -8.99 17.29
CA ALA A 135 -3.43 -7.94 16.47
C ALA A 135 -3.49 -8.28 14.97
N MET A 136 -3.20 -9.54 14.61
CA MET A 136 -3.34 -10.02 13.23
C MET A 136 -4.80 -10.02 12.77
N THR A 137 -5.74 -10.38 13.64
CA THR A 137 -7.18 -10.34 13.34
C THR A 137 -7.66 -8.91 13.11
N ALA A 138 -7.20 -7.95 13.91
CA ALA A 138 -7.49 -6.53 13.72
C ALA A 138 -6.89 -6.00 12.41
N ALA A 139 -5.64 -6.32 12.10
CA ALA A 139 -4.99 -5.95 10.83
C ALA A 139 -5.74 -6.48 9.61
N LYS A 140 -6.13 -7.77 9.63
CA LYS A 140 -6.97 -8.39 8.58
C LYS A 140 -8.28 -7.62 8.38
N ARG A 141 -8.94 -7.28 9.48
CA ARG A 141 -10.17 -6.49 9.48
C ARG A 141 -10.00 -5.10 8.85
N SER A 142 -8.87 -4.44 9.05
CA SER A 142 -8.56 -3.14 8.44
C SER A 142 -8.21 -3.28 6.96
N VAL A 143 -7.38 -4.27 6.60
CA VAL A 143 -7.07 -4.62 5.20
C VAL A 143 -8.35 -4.91 4.42
N ALA A 144 -9.28 -5.68 4.99
CA ALA A 144 -10.58 -5.95 4.37
C ALA A 144 -11.35 -4.65 4.09
N ALA A 145 -11.38 -3.70 5.03
CA ALA A 145 -12.06 -2.42 4.85
C ALA A 145 -11.45 -1.59 3.71
N CYS A 146 -10.11 -1.59 3.55
CA CYS A 146 -9.44 -0.95 2.42
C CYS A 146 -9.80 -1.61 1.08
N VAL A 147 -9.82 -2.95 1.02
CA VAL A 147 -10.26 -3.70 -0.18
C VAL A 147 -11.71 -3.35 -0.53
N THR A 148 -12.60 -3.36 0.45
CA THR A 148 -14.02 -3.01 0.29
C THR A 148 -14.18 -1.56 -0.20
N ALA A 149 -13.38 -0.62 0.32
CA ALA A 149 -13.38 0.78 -0.11
C ALA A 149 -12.77 0.99 -1.51
N GLY A 150 -12.14 -0.03 -2.10
CA GLY A 150 -11.59 0.03 -3.44
C GLY A 150 -10.18 0.64 -3.51
N TYR A 151 -9.38 0.43 -2.47
CA TYR A 151 -7.98 0.85 -2.48
C TYR A 151 -7.19 0.15 -3.60
N ASP A 152 -6.26 0.89 -4.20
CA ASP A 152 -5.50 0.48 -5.38
C ASP A 152 -4.17 -0.21 -5.01
N LEU A 153 -3.59 0.14 -3.85
CA LEU A 153 -2.33 -0.40 -3.33
C LEU A 153 -2.47 -0.75 -1.84
N LEU A 154 -1.95 -1.90 -1.42
CA LEU A 154 -1.87 -2.28 -0.01
C LEU A 154 -0.42 -2.60 0.35
N HIS A 155 0.20 -1.75 1.17
CA HIS A 155 1.46 -2.07 1.82
C HIS A 155 1.17 -3.03 2.99
N LEU A 156 1.69 -4.26 2.90
CA LEU A 156 1.56 -5.29 3.92
C LEU A 156 2.85 -5.40 4.71
N ASP A 157 2.93 -4.65 5.81
CA ASP A 157 4.10 -4.60 6.69
C ASP A 157 4.01 -5.69 7.79
N PRO A 158 4.92 -6.67 7.80
CA PRO A 158 4.91 -7.75 8.78
C PRO A 158 5.71 -7.46 10.06
N ALA A 159 6.43 -6.34 10.16
CA ALA A 159 7.53 -6.17 11.12
C ALA A 159 7.15 -5.49 12.43
N ALA A 160 6.08 -4.71 12.45
CA ALA A 160 5.58 -4.08 13.68
C ALA A 160 5.30 -5.13 14.77
N GLY A 161 5.37 -4.71 16.03
CA GLY A 161 4.85 -5.51 17.11
C GLY A 161 4.59 -4.77 18.42
N PRO A 162 4.40 -5.52 19.52
CA PRO A 162 3.92 -4.94 20.77
C PRO A 162 4.95 -3.97 21.38
N PRO A 163 4.53 -3.10 22.31
CA PRO A 163 5.39 -2.06 22.91
C PRO A 163 6.70 -2.55 23.53
N ASP A 164 6.70 -3.77 24.06
CA ASP A 164 7.84 -4.40 24.74
C ASP A 164 8.72 -5.25 23.82
N ALA A 165 8.45 -5.22 22.51
CA ALA A 165 9.20 -5.99 21.56
C ALA A 165 10.64 -5.49 21.40
N SER A 166 11.57 -6.44 21.28
CA SER A 166 12.93 -6.16 20.84
C SER A 166 12.95 -5.64 19.40
N ASP A 167 13.89 -4.73 19.12
CA ASP A 167 14.27 -4.30 17.78
C ASP A 167 15.08 -5.34 17.00
N ASP A 168 15.39 -6.49 17.63
CA ASP A 168 16.08 -7.58 16.97
C ASP A 168 15.32 -8.05 15.72
N PRO A 169 16.02 -8.25 14.58
CA PRO A 169 15.41 -8.72 13.35
C PRO A 169 14.60 -10.00 13.52
N LEU A 170 13.32 -9.96 13.14
CA LEU A 170 12.46 -11.14 13.11
C LEU A 170 13.02 -12.22 12.17
N PRO A 171 12.79 -13.51 12.43
CA PRO A 171 13.09 -14.56 11.47
C PRO A 171 12.39 -14.30 10.13
N LEU A 172 13.06 -14.55 9.00
CA LEU A 172 12.48 -14.32 7.67
C LEU A 172 11.17 -15.10 7.46
N ASP A 173 11.06 -16.29 8.05
CA ASP A 173 9.86 -17.11 7.92
C ASP A 173 8.65 -16.48 8.63
N VAL A 174 8.87 -15.73 9.72
CA VAL A 174 7.81 -14.95 10.39
C VAL A 174 7.37 -13.78 9.51
N LEU A 175 8.32 -13.06 8.90
CA LEU A 175 7.99 -11.96 7.98
C LEU A 175 7.17 -12.46 6.79
N VAL A 176 7.63 -13.55 6.16
CA VAL A 176 6.94 -14.18 5.02
C VAL A 176 5.54 -14.67 5.44
N ASP A 177 5.42 -15.36 6.57
CA ASP A 177 4.13 -15.91 7.01
C ASP A 177 3.10 -14.80 7.29
N ARG A 178 3.51 -13.72 7.98
CA ARG A 178 2.64 -12.56 8.25
C ARG A 178 2.21 -11.89 6.94
N THR A 179 3.14 -11.62 6.02
CA THR A 179 2.83 -10.99 4.73
C THR A 179 1.88 -11.86 3.91
N VAL A 180 2.15 -13.15 3.77
CA VAL A 180 1.30 -14.06 2.99
C VAL A 180 -0.07 -14.22 3.64
N THR A 181 -0.14 -14.26 4.97
CA THR A 181 -1.41 -14.35 5.72
C THR A 181 -2.31 -13.14 5.45
N LEU A 182 -1.75 -11.93 5.45
CA LEU A 182 -2.50 -10.71 5.13
C LEU A 182 -2.89 -10.65 3.66
N LEU A 183 -1.97 -10.99 2.75
CA LEU A 183 -2.22 -10.98 1.30
C LEU A 183 -3.31 -11.98 0.91
N GLN A 184 -3.23 -13.19 1.45
CA GLN A 184 -4.25 -14.22 1.23
C GLN A 184 -5.62 -13.77 1.75
N HIS A 185 -5.66 -13.08 2.91
CA HIS A 185 -6.90 -12.51 3.42
C HIS A 185 -7.45 -11.42 2.49
N ALA A 186 -6.61 -10.47 2.06
CA ALA A 186 -6.98 -9.42 1.12
C ALA A 186 -7.57 -9.99 -0.18
N GLU A 187 -6.91 -10.98 -0.77
CA GLU A 187 -7.40 -11.65 -1.99
C GLU A 187 -8.72 -12.40 -1.74
N SER A 188 -8.89 -13.04 -0.59
CA SER A 188 -10.16 -13.71 -0.25
C SER A 188 -11.33 -12.73 -0.19
N VAL A 189 -11.15 -11.56 0.44
CA VAL A 189 -12.16 -10.49 0.52
C VAL A 189 -12.41 -9.90 -0.87
N ARG A 190 -11.34 -9.61 -1.62
CA ARG A 190 -11.42 -9.08 -2.99
C ARG A 190 -12.24 -9.99 -3.89
N GLN A 191 -12.00 -11.29 -3.85
CA GLN A 191 -12.75 -12.28 -4.64
C GLN A 191 -14.21 -12.39 -4.19
N ALA A 192 -14.47 -12.48 -2.89
CA ALA A 192 -15.82 -12.57 -2.34
C ALA A 192 -16.68 -11.36 -2.70
N GLU A 193 -16.10 -10.16 -2.66
CA GLU A 193 -16.77 -8.91 -3.02
C GLU A 193 -16.67 -8.54 -4.51
N LYS A 194 -16.05 -9.40 -5.34
CA LYS A 194 -15.84 -9.17 -6.78
C LYS A 194 -15.14 -7.83 -7.09
N LYS A 195 -14.21 -7.43 -6.23
CA LYS A 195 -13.39 -6.23 -6.41
C LYS A 195 -12.31 -6.45 -7.49
N PRO A 196 -11.91 -5.40 -8.22
CA PRO A 196 -10.84 -5.49 -9.21
C PRO A 196 -9.50 -5.87 -8.55
N PRO A 197 -8.51 -6.37 -9.32
CA PRO A 197 -7.16 -6.66 -8.81
C PRO A 197 -6.52 -5.47 -8.08
N VAL A 198 -5.86 -5.75 -6.96
CA VAL A 198 -5.20 -4.77 -6.09
C VAL A 198 -3.68 -4.97 -6.17
N ALA A 199 -2.91 -3.87 -6.13
CA ALA A 199 -1.46 -3.94 -6.08
C ALA A 199 -1.00 -4.16 -4.64
N TYR A 200 0.13 -4.84 -4.45
CA TYR A 200 0.72 -5.04 -3.13
C TYR A 200 2.12 -4.45 -3.05
N GLU A 201 2.43 -3.88 -1.90
CA GLU A 201 3.79 -3.55 -1.46
C GLU A 201 4.10 -4.39 -0.22
N VAL A 202 5.35 -4.83 -0.08
CA VAL A 202 5.78 -5.75 0.98
C VAL A 202 7.15 -5.37 1.49
N GLY A 203 7.49 -5.86 2.68
CA GLY A 203 8.73 -5.49 3.35
C GLY A 203 8.43 -4.46 4.43
N THR A 204 9.48 -3.76 4.86
CA THR A 204 9.42 -2.75 5.91
C THR A 204 10.75 -2.01 5.94
N ASP A 205 10.72 -0.78 6.45
CA ASP A 205 11.87 0.03 6.81
C ASP A 205 12.17 -0.06 8.33
N GLN A 206 11.33 -0.75 9.11
CA GLN A 206 11.52 -0.87 10.55
C GLN A 206 12.74 -1.74 10.90
N PRO A 207 13.52 -1.36 11.93
CA PRO A 207 14.70 -2.12 12.39
C PRO A 207 14.39 -3.61 12.62
N ARG A 208 13.22 -3.88 13.20
CA ARG A 208 12.74 -5.23 13.52
C ARG A 208 12.47 -6.12 12.30
N GLY A 209 12.24 -5.55 11.12
CA GLY A 209 12.23 -6.34 9.87
C GLY A 209 13.64 -6.82 9.50
N GLY A 210 14.65 -6.03 9.87
CA GLY A 210 16.05 -6.26 9.51
C GLY A 210 16.25 -6.31 8.00
N LEU A 211 15.47 -5.55 7.22
CA LEU A 211 15.55 -5.50 5.77
C LEU A 211 16.50 -4.37 5.30
N ALA A 212 17.65 -4.24 5.98
CA ALA A 212 18.66 -3.22 5.71
C ALA A 212 19.83 -3.70 4.84
N SER A 213 19.96 -5.02 4.61
CA SER A 213 20.99 -5.58 3.72
C SER A 213 20.39 -6.19 2.47
N GLU A 214 21.07 -5.98 1.34
CA GLU A 214 20.66 -6.50 0.03
C GLU A 214 20.49 -8.03 0.04
N GLU A 215 21.43 -8.74 0.68
CA GLU A 215 21.39 -10.21 0.80
C GLU A 215 20.10 -10.67 1.49
N ARG A 216 19.74 -10.02 2.59
CA ARG A 216 18.58 -10.39 3.39
C ARG A 216 17.28 -10.00 2.69
N ILE A 217 17.22 -8.85 2.02
CA ILE A 217 16.09 -8.48 1.14
C ILE A 217 15.93 -9.55 0.05
N ARG A 218 17.01 -9.94 -0.64
CA ARG A 218 16.95 -11.00 -1.67
C ARG A 218 16.47 -12.33 -1.08
N ALA A 219 16.91 -12.70 0.11
CA ALA A 219 16.46 -13.91 0.80
C ALA A 219 14.97 -13.85 1.14
N PHE A 220 14.49 -12.74 1.69
CA PHE A 220 13.08 -12.47 1.97
C PHE A 220 12.23 -12.61 0.70
N LEU A 221 12.61 -11.91 -0.38
CA LEU A 221 11.86 -11.90 -1.64
C LEU A 221 11.83 -13.27 -2.33
N ARG A 222 12.93 -14.05 -2.26
CA ARG A 222 12.96 -15.42 -2.81
C ARG A 222 12.01 -16.34 -2.06
N ARG A 223 12.02 -16.30 -0.72
CA ARG A 223 11.12 -17.11 0.12
C ARG A 223 9.67 -16.69 -0.10
N LEU A 224 9.39 -15.39 -0.05
CA LEU A 224 8.06 -14.83 -0.28
C LEU A 224 7.51 -15.26 -1.65
N ARG A 225 8.30 -15.09 -2.72
CA ARG A 225 7.90 -15.53 -4.07
C ARG A 225 7.56 -17.02 -4.11
N SER A 226 8.40 -17.87 -3.53
CA SER A 226 8.13 -19.32 -3.51
C SER A 226 6.81 -19.65 -2.82
N THR A 227 6.52 -18.98 -1.69
CA THR A 227 5.28 -19.20 -0.93
C THR A 227 4.05 -18.66 -1.66
N LEU A 228 4.16 -17.50 -2.31
CA LEU A 228 3.07 -16.92 -3.11
C LEU A 228 2.76 -17.78 -4.33
N ASP A 229 3.79 -18.21 -5.08
CA ASP A 229 3.64 -19.07 -6.25
C ASP A 229 2.98 -20.41 -5.85
N ALA A 230 3.35 -20.99 -4.70
CA ALA A 230 2.76 -22.24 -4.20
C ALA A 230 1.28 -22.12 -3.76
N ARG A 231 0.80 -20.89 -3.49
CA ARG A 231 -0.58 -20.60 -3.06
C ARG A 231 -1.42 -19.91 -4.15
N ASP A 232 -0.88 -19.78 -5.37
CA ASP A 232 -1.49 -19.04 -6.49
C ASP A 232 -1.90 -17.60 -6.09
N LEU A 233 -1.02 -16.93 -5.34
CA LEU A 233 -1.24 -15.56 -4.87
C LEU A 233 -0.49 -14.55 -5.75
N PRO A 234 -1.03 -13.32 -5.92
CA PRO A 234 -0.40 -12.30 -6.74
C PRO A 234 0.95 -11.86 -6.18
N ARG A 235 1.87 -11.54 -7.09
CA ARG A 235 3.19 -11.01 -6.73
C ARG A 235 3.10 -9.52 -6.38
N PRO A 236 3.92 -9.04 -5.42
CA PRO A 236 3.95 -7.63 -5.08
C PRO A 236 4.50 -6.77 -6.22
N SER A 237 3.98 -5.54 -6.31
CA SER A 237 4.39 -4.52 -7.27
C SER A 237 5.62 -3.75 -6.81
N PHE A 238 5.73 -3.52 -5.49
CA PHE A 238 6.79 -2.76 -4.83
C PHE A 238 7.35 -3.51 -3.62
N VAL A 239 8.53 -3.09 -3.18
CA VAL A 239 9.21 -3.63 -1.99
C VAL A 239 9.77 -2.46 -1.20
N VAL A 240 9.49 -2.44 0.10
CA VAL A 240 10.12 -1.52 1.05
C VAL A 240 11.38 -2.16 1.62
N GLY A 241 12.44 -1.37 1.71
CA GLY A 241 13.65 -1.69 2.44
C GLY A 241 14.28 -0.41 2.97
N ASP A 242 15.10 -0.54 4.00
CA ASP A 242 15.85 0.58 4.55
C ASP A 242 17.01 0.94 3.61
N LEU A 243 16.94 2.13 3.02
CA LEU A 243 17.97 2.67 2.12
C LEU A 243 18.90 3.67 2.84
N GLY A 244 18.81 3.77 4.17
CA GLY A 244 19.60 4.70 4.98
C GLY A 244 19.16 6.15 4.84
N THR A 245 17.85 6.40 4.65
CA THR A 245 17.29 7.75 4.62
C THR A 245 16.75 8.10 6.01
N PRO A 246 17.49 8.84 6.85
CA PRO A 246 16.97 9.29 8.12
C PRO A 246 15.91 10.39 7.89
N PRO A 247 14.89 10.52 8.76
CA PRO A 247 14.09 11.74 8.80
C PRO A 247 15.01 12.93 9.12
N ASP A 248 14.81 14.05 8.44
CA ASP A 248 15.48 15.31 8.80
C ASP A 248 15.11 15.66 10.25
N SER A 249 16.12 15.68 11.12
CA SER A 249 16.02 16.02 12.55
C SER A 249 15.91 17.52 12.79
#